data_AF-A0A836C629-F1
#
_entry.id   AF-A0A836C629-F1
#
_cell.length_a   1.000
_cell.length_b   1.000
_cell.length_c   1.000
_cell.angle_alpha   90.00
_cell.angle_beta   90.00
_cell.angle_gamma   90.00
#
_symmetry.space_group_name_H-M   'P 1'
#
loop_
_entity.id
_entity.type
_entity.pdbx_description
1 polymer ?
#
loop_
_entity_poly.entity_id
_entity_poly.type
_entity_poly.pdbx_seq_one_letter_code
_entity_poly.pdbx_strand_id
1 'polypeptide(L)'
;MGIDMEQVENVCVIWKELEAAKTLPYGLTVWRAVPPSAKEPVVDSDAWIPVSATLEGAEAWARSNLTGGKATICKIIISDSYVRALAVGSDPDYEHEAEILLMPHVSFAQRPTAKQQTTASGNVIATFEVRGEQAAGYGM
;
A
#
# COMPACT_ATOMS: atom_id res chain seq x y z
N MET A 1 -15.52 -19.34 -2.92
CA MET A 1 -14.72 -18.17 -2.51
C MET A 1 -15.70 -17.13 -1.99
N GLY A 2 -15.68 -16.85 -0.68
CA GLY A 2 -16.43 -15.72 -0.14
C GLY A 2 -15.64 -14.46 -0.44
N ILE A 3 -16.30 -13.43 -0.97
CA ILE A 3 -15.70 -12.11 -1.12
C ILE A 3 -15.48 -11.58 0.30
N ASP A 4 -14.25 -11.21 0.63
CA ASP A 4 -13.91 -10.60 1.92
C ASP A 4 -14.48 -9.17 1.94
N MET A 5 -15.57 -8.98 2.68
CA MET A 5 -16.28 -7.69 2.75
C MET A 5 -15.39 -6.56 3.27
N GLU A 6 -14.39 -6.86 4.11
CA GLU A 6 -13.42 -5.87 4.61
C GLU A 6 -12.55 -5.32 3.47
N GLN A 7 -12.24 -6.14 2.46
CA GLN A 7 -11.48 -5.71 1.28
C GLN A 7 -12.32 -4.83 0.35
N VAL A 8 -13.59 -5.17 0.16
CA VAL A 8 -14.52 -4.38 -0.67
C VAL A 8 -14.77 -3.02 -0.04
N GLU A 9 -14.98 -2.97 1.27
CA GLU A 9 -15.17 -1.72 2.00
C GLU A 9 -13.94 -0.81 1.92
N ASN A 10 -12.73 -1.36 2.09
CA ASN A 10 -11.48 -0.61 1.97
C ASN A 10 -11.33 0.01 0.57
N VAL A 11 -11.58 -0.77 -0.49
CA VAL A 11 -11.50 -0.30 -1.87
C VAL A 11 -12.50 0.82 -2.16
N CYS A 12 -13.76 0.67 -1.73
CA CYS A 12 -14.78 1.70 -1.93
C CYS A 12 -14.51 2.99 -1.15
N VAL A 13 -13.97 2.89 0.07
CA VAL A 13 -13.59 4.07 0.88
C VAL A 13 -12.42 4.80 0.22
N ILE A 14 -11.41 4.06 -0.22
CA ILE A 14 -10.23 4.62 -0.91
C ILE A 14 -10.64 5.42 -2.14
N TRP A 15 -11.44 4.85 -3.03
CA TRP A 15 -11.81 5.55 -4.27
C TRP A 15 -12.60 6.84 -4.01
N LYS A 16 -13.57 6.83 -3.08
CA LYS A 16 -14.34 8.03 -2.73
C LYS A 16 -13.47 9.16 -2.17
N GLU A 17 -12.54 8.82 -1.29
CA GLU A 17 -11.67 9.80 -0.63
C GLU A 17 -10.60 10.35 -1.58
N LEU A 18 -10.13 9.51 -2.50
CA LEU A 18 -9.21 9.95 -3.56
C LEU A 18 -9.89 10.86 -4.58
N GLU A 19 -11.15 10.60 -4.93
CA GLU A 19 -11.93 11.51 -5.78
C GLU A 19 -12.21 12.86 -5.10
N ALA A 20 -12.54 12.84 -3.80
CA ALA A 20 -12.96 14.04 -3.07
C ALA A 20 -11.79 14.92 -2.59
N ALA A 21 -10.76 14.31 -2.01
CA ALA A 21 -9.71 15.02 -1.25
C ALA A 21 -8.29 14.67 -1.70
N LYS A 22 -8.12 13.63 -2.52
CA LYS A 22 -6.80 13.08 -2.91
C LYS A 22 -5.92 12.71 -1.71
N THR A 23 -6.56 12.42 -0.57
CA THR A 23 -5.93 11.99 0.69
C THR A 23 -6.46 10.63 1.08
N LEU A 24 -5.65 9.84 1.77
CA LEU A 24 -6.09 8.58 2.34
C LEU A 24 -6.57 8.77 3.78
N PRO A 25 -7.65 8.07 4.20
CA PRO A 25 -8.13 8.13 5.57
C PRO A 25 -7.09 7.67 6.60
N TYR A 26 -7.08 8.32 7.75
CA TYR A 26 -6.33 7.86 8.91
C TYR A 26 -6.77 6.45 9.31
N GLY A 27 -5.81 5.59 9.63
CA GLY A 27 -6.02 4.19 10.01
C GLY A 27 -6.24 3.24 8.85
N LEU A 28 -6.37 3.75 7.61
CA LEU A 28 -6.47 2.90 6.42
C LEU A 28 -5.24 2.02 6.30
N THR A 29 -5.44 0.76 5.87
CA THR A 29 -4.34 -0.14 5.53
C THR A 29 -4.24 -0.28 4.02
N VAL A 30 -3.03 -0.12 3.49
CA VAL A 30 -2.64 -0.47 2.12
C VAL A 30 -1.48 -1.46 2.15
N TRP A 31 -1.23 -2.12 1.04
CA TRP A 31 -0.32 -3.26 0.97
C TRP A 31 0.68 -3.10 -0.16
N ARG A 32 1.94 -3.44 0.07
CA ARG A 32 2.95 -3.43 -0.98
C ARG A 32 3.76 -4.70 -0.95
N ALA A 33 3.96 -5.32 -2.10
CA ALA A 33 4.91 -6.41 -2.22
C ALA A 33 6.27 -5.89 -2.67
N VAL A 34 7.33 -6.39 -2.05
CA VAL A 34 8.71 -6.13 -2.45
C VAL A 34 9.53 -7.41 -2.49
N PRO A 35 10.62 -7.46 -3.28
CA PRO A 35 11.55 -8.57 -3.23
C PRO A 35 12.03 -8.84 -1.80
N PRO A 36 12.19 -10.11 -1.37
CA PRO A 36 12.69 -10.43 -0.03
C PRO A 36 14.10 -9.90 0.27
N SER A 37 14.86 -9.57 -0.78
CA SER A 37 16.20 -8.98 -0.70
C SER A 37 16.20 -7.45 -0.64
N ALA A 38 15.04 -6.80 -0.68
CA ALA A 38 14.93 -5.35 -0.59
C ALA A 38 15.48 -4.87 0.77
N LYS A 39 16.60 -4.15 0.73
CA LYS A 39 17.24 -3.60 1.93
C LYS A 39 16.38 -2.52 2.60
N GLU A 40 15.58 -1.83 1.79
CA GLU A 40 14.67 -0.77 2.22
C GLU A 40 13.32 -1.07 1.57
N PRO A 41 12.44 -1.83 2.24
CA PRO A 41 11.17 -2.28 1.66
C PRO A 41 10.21 -1.12 1.41
N VAL A 42 10.47 0.04 2.02
CA VAL A 42 9.80 1.31 1.78
C VAL A 42 10.80 2.42 2.11
N VAL A 43 11.21 3.18 1.09
CA VAL A 43 12.17 4.28 1.22
C VAL A 43 11.40 5.58 1.39
N ASP A 44 11.93 6.51 2.19
CA ASP A 44 11.58 7.94 2.07
C ASP A 44 11.86 8.35 0.63
N SER A 45 10.81 8.58 -0.14
CA SER A 45 10.89 8.55 -1.59
C SER A 45 10.45 9.88 -2.18
N ASP A 46 11.33 10.48 -2.98
CA ASP A 46 10.99 11.55 -3.93
C ASP A 46 10.18 11.02 -5.14
N ALA A 47 9.96 9.70 -5.21
CA ALA A 47 9.16 9.03 -6.22
C ALA A 47 7.83 8.51 -5.68
N TRP A 48 6.86 8.34 -6.58
CA TRP A 48 5.58 7.70 -6.28
C TRP A 48 5.79 6.25 -5.83
N ILE A 49 5.03 5.83 -4.83
CA ILE A 49 5.12 4.49 -4.24
C ILE A 49 3.87 3.69 -4.63
N PRO A 50 4.01 2.64 -5.47
CA PRO A 50 2.90 1.77 -5.78
C PRO A 50 2.55 0.91 -4.57
N VAL A 51 1.26 0.91 -4.24
CA VAL A 51 0.64 0.09 -3.20
C VAL A 51 -0.70 -0.43 -3.73
N SER A 52 -1.23 -1.45 -3.09
CA SER A 52 -2.55 -2.01 -3.35
C SER A 52 -3.49 -1.69 -2.19
N ALA A 53 -4.75 -1.45 -2.51
CA ALA A 53 -5.81 -1.39 -1.52
C ALA A 53 -5.98 -2.71 -0.74
N THR A 54 -5.57 -3.85 -1.31
CA THR A 54 -5.84 -5.17 -0.78
C THR A 54 -4.58 -6.03 -0.64
N LEU A 55 -4.60 -6.95 0.32
CA LEU A 55 -3.54 -7.96 0.46
C LEU A 55 -3.47 -8.84 -0.80
N GLU A 56 -4.64 -9.23 -1.33
CA GLU A 56 -4.71 -10.07 -2.53
C GLU A 56 -4.07 -9.40 -3.74
N GLY A 57 -4.26 -8.09 -3.94
CA GLY A 57 -3.64 -7.33 -5.01
C GLY A 57 -2.12 -7.28 -4.87
N ALA A 58 -1.60 -7.03 -3.67
CA ALA A 58 -0.16 -7.09 -3.42
C ALA A 58 0.43 -8.49 -3.66
N GLU A 59 -0.29 -9.56 -3.27
CA GLU A 59 0.15 -10.93 -3.56
C GLU A 59 0.02 -11.29 -5.06
N ALA A 60 -0.97 -10.75 -5.76
CA ALA A 60 -1.13 -10.92 -7.20
C ALA A 60 0.07 -10.30 -7.94
N TRP A 61 0.43 -9.07 -7.58
CA TRP A 61 1.62 -8.42 -8.10
C TRP A 61 2.88 -9.25 -7.84
N ALA A 62 3.04 -9.79 -6.62
CA ALA A 62 4.19 -10.62 -6.27
C ALA A 62 4.29 -11.89 -7.14
N ARG A 63 3.17 -12.57 -7.39
CA ARG A 63 3.12 -13.76 -8.25
C ARG A 63 3.50 -13.44 -9.69
N SER A 64 3.06 -12.28 -10.20
CA SER A 64 3.30 -11.86 -11.58
C SER A 64 4.72 -11.36 -11.80
N ASN A 65 5.31 -10.70 -10.80
CA ASN A 65 6.55 -9.92 -10.98
C ASN A 65 7.79 -10.50 -10.28
N LEU A 66 7.63 -11.40 -9.31
CA LEU A 66 8.74 -11.97 -8.55
C LEU A 66 8.91 -13.47 -8.83
N THR A 67 10.16 -13.90 -8.97
CA THR A 67 10.48 -15.32 -9.18
C THR A 67 9.96 -16.18 -8.03
N GLY A 68 9.05 -17.10 -8.34
CA GLY A 68 8.43 -18.00 -7.36
C GLY A 68 7.39 -17.31 -6.46
N GLY A 69 6.97 -16.08 -6.76
CA GLY A 69 5.93 -15.35 -6.03
C GLY A 69 6.27 -14.98 -4.58
N LYS A 70 7.54 -15.16 -4.17
CA LYS A 70 7.99 -14.89 -2.80
C LYS A 70 8.31 -13.42 -2.63
N ALA A 71 7.65 -12.79 -1.68
CA ALA A 71 7.78 -11.38 -1.34
C ALA A 71 7.90 -11.17 0.17
N THR A 72 8.42 -10.00 0.54
CA THR A 72 8.01 -9.35 1.79
C THR A 72 6.80 -8.49 1.47
N ILE A 73 5.70 -8.72 2.19
CA ILE A 73 4.48 -7.93 2.10
C ILE A 73 4.52 -6.86 3.19
N CYS A 74 4.59 -5.61 2.77
CA CYS A 74 4.49 -4.44 3.62
C CYS A 74 3.02 -4.15 3.89
N LYS A 75 2.57 -4.34 5.13
CA LYS A 75 1.31 -3.81 5.65
C LYS A 75 1.54 -2.36 6.07
N ILE A 76 1.02 -1.41 5.31
CA ILE A 76 1.25 0.02 5.51
C ILE A 76 -0.02 0.63 6.09
N ILE A 77 0.08 1.19 7.29
CA ILE A 77 -1.02 1.84 8.00
C ILE A 77 -0.86 3.35 7.86
N ILE A 78 -1.88 4.02 7.30
CA ILE A 78 -1.92 5.47 7.17
C ILE A 78 -2.08 6.07 8.57
N SER A 79 -1.05 6.77 9.05
CA SER A 79 -1.02 7.33 10.42
C SER A 79 -1.18 8.85 10.45
N ASP A 80 -1.46 9.47 9.30
CA ASP A 80 -1.73 10.90 9.16
C ASP A 80 -2.67 11.13 7.97
N SER A 81 -3.58 12.09 8.12
CA SER A 81 -4.43 12.65 7.05
C SER A 81 -3.68 13.33 5.89
N TYR A 82 -2.39 13.68 6.06
CA TYR A 82 -1.61 14.30 4.99
C TYR A 82 -1.06 13.32 3.96
N VAL A 83 -1.25 12.01 4.13
CA VAL A 83 -0.86 11.04 3.10
C VAL A 83 -1.79 11.21 1.90
N ARG A 84 -1.21 11.69 0.81
CA ARG A 84 -1.91 11.85 -0.47
C ARG A 84 -1.62 10.68 -1.37
N ALA A 85 -2.57 10.37 -2.23
CA ALA A 85 -2.40 9.31 -3.21
C ALA A 85 -3.21 9.59 -4.47
N LEU A 86 -3.00 8.75 -5.48
CA LEU A 86 -3.82 8.66 -6.67
C LEU A 86 -4.27 7.21 -6.83
N ALA A 87 -5.55 7.02 -7.11
CA ALA A 87 -6.02 5.71 -7.53
C ALA A 87 -5.57 5.50 -8.97
N VAL A 88 -4.96 4.35 -9.24
CA VAL A 88 -4.68 3.93 -10.60
C VAL A 88 -5.81 2.97 -10.97
N GLY A 89 -6.81 3.48 -11.68
CA GLY A 89 -8.04 2.72 -11.88
C GLY A 89 -8.88 3.15 -13.06
N SER A 90 -8.49 2.69 -14.25
CA SER A 90 -9.38 2.09 -15.25
C SER A 90 -8.58 1.41 -16.38
N ASP A 91 -7.37 0.92 -16.09
CA ASP A 91 -6.65 0.09 -17.06
C ASP A 91 -7.12 -1.35 -16.85
N PRO A 92 -7.86 -1.95 -17.81
CA PRO A 92 -8.44 -3.29 -17.66
C PRO A 92 -7.38 -4.37 -17.42
N ASP A 93 -6.10 -4.09 -17.71
CA ASP A 93 -5.00 -5.03 -17.44
C ASP A 93 -4.60 -5.08 -15.94
N TYR A 94 -4.98 -4.08 -15.13
CA TYR A 94 -4.54 -3.91 -13.73
C TYR A 94 -5.68 -3.82 -12.70
N GLU A 95 -6.95 -3.96 -13.11
CA GLU A 95 -8.12 -3.89 -12.22
C GLU A 95 -8.06 -4.88 -11.04
N HIS A 96 -7.32 -5.97 -11.18
CA HIS A 96 -7.17 -6.99 -10.14
C HIS A 96 -6.18 -6.60 -9.02
N GLU A 97 -5.33 -5.60 -9.23
CA GLU A 97 -4.30 -5.22 -8.25
C GLU A 97 -4.76 -4.09 -7.32
N ALA A 98 -5.92 -3.48 -7.59
CA ALA A 98 -6.48 -2.36 -6.82
C ALA A 98 -5.40 -1.29 -6.51
N GLU A 99 -4.68 -0.90 -7.56
CA GLU A 99 -3.44 -0.12 -7.45
C GLU A 99 -3.71 1.34 -7.04
N ILE A 100 -2.85 1.82 -6.14
CA ILE A 100 -2.81 3.17 -5.61
C ILE A 100 -1.36 3.64 -5.66
N LEU A 101 -1.13 4.86 -6.08
CA LEU A 101 0.17 5.51 -6.00
C LEU A 101 0.17 6.48 -4.83
N LEU A 102 0.93 6.17 -3.77
CA LEU A 102 1.20 7.15 -2.72
C LEU A 102 2.10 8.25 -3.28
N MET A 103 1.77 9.50 -2.96
CA MET A 103 2.58 10.65 -3.36
C MET A 103 3.99 10.59 -2.75
N PRO A 104 4.99 11.20 -3.42
CA PRO A 104 6.31 11.43 -2.85
C PRO A 104 6.28 12.15 -1.49
N HIS A 105 7.41 12.14 -0.78
CA HIS A 105 7.59 12.80 0.52
C HIS A 105 6.69 12.23 1.62
N VAL A 106 6.62 10.90 1.66
CA VAL A 106 6.04 10.16 2.78
C VAL A 106 7.17 9.46 3.53
N SER A 107 7.04 9.40 4.86
CA SER A 107 7.99 8.72 5.73
C SER A 107 7.42 7.44 6.30
N PHE A 108 8.24 6.40 6.36
CA PHE A 108 7.84 5.09 6.86
C PHE A 108 8.56 4.75 8.17
N ALA A 109 7.77 4.46 9.21
CA ALA A 109 8.27 3.93 10.45
C ALA A 109 7.88 2.46 10.57
N GLN A 110 8.88 1.57 10.62
CA GLN A 110 8.61 0.16 10.88
C GLN A 110 8.09 -0.01 12.30
N ARG A 111 6.95 -0.67 12.45
CA ARG A 111 6.46 -1.07 13.77
C ARG A 111 7.17 -2.36 14.19
N PRO A 112 7.71 -2.43 15.43
CA PRO A 112 8.19 -3.70 15.97
C PRO A 112 7.03 -4.70 16.02
N THR A 113 7.06 -5.71 15.17
CA THR A 113 6.09 -6.82 15.23
C THR A 113 6.59 -7.85 16.24
N ALA A 114 5.79 -8.12 17.28
CA ALA A 114 6.15 -9.09 18.32
C ALA A 114 6.27 -10.54 17.79
N LYS A 115 5.71 -10.82 16.60
CA LYS A 115 5.79 -12.11 15.91
C LYS A 115 5.87 -11.89 14.40
N GLN A 116 6.70 -12.69 13.72
CA GLN A 116 6.73 -12.74 12.27
C GLN A 116 5.42 -13.36 11.77
N GLN A 117 4.67 -12.59 10.99
CA GLN A 117 3.43 -13.05 10.36
C GLN A 117 3.73 -13.56 8.95
N THR A 118 3.04 -14.61 8.53
CA THR A 118 3.13 -15.16 7.18
C THR A 118 1.76 -15.31 6.57
N THR A 119 1.61 -14.98 5.29
CA THR A 119 0.37 -15.23 4.53
C THR A 119 0.23 -16.72 4.19
N ALA A 120 -0.93 -17.13 3.71
CA ALA A 120 -1.17 -18.51 3.25
C ALA A 120 -0.25 -18.92 2.08
N SER A 121 0.21 -17.95 1.29
CA SER A 121 1.17 -18.17 0.20
C SER A 121 2.62 -18.25 0.69
N GLY A 122 2.87 -18.11 1.99
CA GLY A 122 4.19 -18.18 2.61
C GLY A 122 4.98 -16.88 2.56
N ASN A 123 4.36 -15.77 2.17
CA ASN A 123 5.00 -14.45 2.18
C ASN A 123 5.10 -13.91 3.61
N VAL A 124 6.21 -13.24 3.92
CA VAL A 124 6.42 -12.61 5.23
C VAL A 124 5.76 -11.25 5.26
N ILE A 125 5.03 -10.94 6.34
CA ILE A 125 4.42 -9.63 6.54
C ILE A 125 5.29 -8.77 7.46
N ALA A 126 5.61 -7.55 7.01
CA ALA A 126 6.23 -6.49 7.80
C ALA A 126 5.25 -5.32 7.92
N THR A 127 5.06 -4.77 9.14
CA THR A 127 4.10 -3.69 9.38
C THR A 127 4.80 -2.34 9.51
N PHE A 128 4.26 -1.34 8.83
CA PHE A 128 4.75 0.03 8.80
C PHE A 128 3.62 1.00 9.10
N GLU A 129 3.97 2.12 9.72
CA GLU A 129 3.17 3.33 9.70
C GLU A 129 3.76 4.28 8.67
N VAL A 130 2.88 4.95 7.93
CA VAL A 130 3.26 6.01 7.00
C VAL A 130 2.70 7.34 7.45
N ARG A 131 3.51 8.38 7.34
CA ARG A 131 3.13 9.77 7.57
C ARG A 131 3.44 10.58 6.31
N GLY A 132 2.52 11.46 5.93
CA GLY A 132 2.82 12.46 4.93
C GLY A 132 3.71 13.51 5.55
N GLU A 133 4.76 13.95 4.86
CA GLU A 133 5.40 15.20 5.23
C GLU A 133 4.42 16.32 4.91
N GLN A 134 4.18 17.19 5.89
CA GLN A 134 3.50 18.46 5.66
C GLN A 134 4.47 19.31 4.84
N ALA A 135 4.55 19.07 3.53
CA ALA A 135 5.40 19.84 2.65
C ALA A 135 4.96 21.31 2.74
N ALA A 136 5.78 22.12 3.39
CA ALA A 136 5.75 23.56 3.29
C ALA A 136 5.98 23.91 1.82
N GLY A 137 4.92 23.99 1.00
CA GLY A 137 5.04 24.59 -0.34
C GLY A 137 4.42 23.88 -1.55
N TYR A 138 3.42 23.00 -1.41
CA TYR A 138 2.46 22.83 -2.52
C TYR A 138 1.26 23.77 -2.37
N GLY A 139 1.57 25.03 -2.05
CA GLY A 139 0.71 26.16 -2.34
C GLY A 139 1.34 26.92 -3.50
N MET A 140 0.94 26.58 -4.72
CA MET A 140 0.71 27.44 -5.90
C MET A 140 0.59 26.59 -7.15
#